data_AF-A0A1F7HJB8-F1
#
_entry.id   AF-A0A1F7HJB8-F1
#
_cell.length_a   1.000
_cell.length_b   1.000
_cell.length_c   1.000
_cell.angle_alpha   90.00
_cell.angle_beta   90.00
_cell.angle_gamma   90.00
#
_symmetry.space_group_name_H-M   'P 1'
#
loop_
_entity.id
_entity.type
_entity.pdbx_description
1 polymer ?
#
loop_
_entity_poly.entity_id
_entity_poly.type
_entity_poly.pdbx_seq_one_letter_code
_entity_poly.pdbx_strand_id
1 'polypeptide(L)'
;MKTIVAHVSVDLDAISSAWLIRRNMPGWENAQLKFVNAGETLDGKTPDSNPDIIHVDTGLGQFDHHQKRDMHMSAAKKVYNHLIKNNLIKKHDEEALARMTDLIADIDNFQEVYYLQPDADIYDFAIHQVITGFGQL
;
A
#
# COMPACT_ATOMS: atom_id res chain seq x y z
N MET A 1 -19.25 9.24 -0.63
CA MET A 1 -18.72 8.26 -1.62
C MET A 1 -17.38 7.80 -1.10
N LYS A 2 -17.15 6.49 -1.03
CA LYS A 2 -15.88 5.94 -0.52
C LYS A 2 -14.71 6.38 -1.41
N THR A 3 -13.62 6.80 -0.78
CA THR A 3 -12.42 7.32 -1.46
C THR A 3 -11.17 6.75 -0.81
N ILE A 4 -10.29 6.17 -1.62
CA ILE A 4 -8.94 5.77 -1.22
C ILE A 4 -7.99 6.85 -1.74
N VAL A 5 -7.11 7.34 -0.88
CA VAL A 5 -6.18 8.43 -1.17
C VAL A 5 -4.76 7.88 -1.02
N ALA A 6 -3.94 8.06 -2.05
CA ALA A 6 -2.52 7.70 -2.05
C ALA A 6 -1.66 8.90 -2.44
N HIS A 7 -0.33 8.82 -2.30
CA HIS A 7 0.56 9.82 -2.88
C HIS A 7 0.60 9.71 -4.41
N VAL A 8 0.91 10.81 -5.10
CA VAL A 8 0.94 10.92 -6.57
C VAL A 8 2.08 10.14 -7.23
N SER A 9 3.18 9.93 -6.51
CA SER A 9 4.29 9.09 -6.97
C SER A 9 3.97 7.60 -6.78
N VAL A 10 2.83 7.13 -7.30
CA VAL A 10 2.26 5.81 -6.99
C VAL A 10 3.26 4.69 -7.23
N ASP A 11 3.52 3.90 -6.20
CA ASP A 11 4.38 2.72 -6.23
C ASP A 11 3.59 1.42 -5.97
N LEU A 12 4.32 0.33 -5.74
CA LEU A 12 3.76 -0.98 -5.47
C LEU A 12 3.00 -1.03 -4.14
N ASP A 13 3.43 -0.29 -3.12
CA ASP A 13 2.81 -0.33 -1.79
C ASP A 13 1.45 0.38 -1.80
N ALA A 14 1.41 1.60 -2.34
CA ALA A 14 0.20 2.38 -2.49
C ALA A 14 -0.88 1.67 -3.32
N ILE A 15 -0.52 1.12 -4.50
CA ILE A 15 -1.51 0.49 -5.38
C ILE A 15 -2.01 -0.84 -4.83
N SER A 16 -1.13 -1.63 -4.19
CA SER A 16 -1.50 -2.90 -3.56
C SER A 16 -2.42 -2.68 -2.37
N SER A 17 -2.17 -1.63 -1.58
CA SER A 17 -3.04 -1.19 -0.49
C SER A 17 -4.46 -0.89 -0.99
N ALA A 18 -4.57 -0.10 -2.06
CA ALA A 18 -5.85 0.24 -2.67
C ALA A 18 -6.59 -1.00 -3.21
N TRP A 19 -5.87 -1.93 -3.84
CA TRP A 19 -6.42 -3.18 -4.33
C TRP A 19 -6.92 -4.09 -3.19
N LEU A 20 -6.14 -4.24 -2.12
CA LEU A 20 -6.51 -5.03 -0.94
C LEU A 20 -7.81 -4.51 -0.31
N ILE A 21 -7.94 -3.18 -0.18
CA ILE A 21 -9.16 -2.52 0.31
C ILE A 21 -10.34 -2.82 -0.60
N ARG A 22 -10.24 -2.50 -1.90
CA ARG A 22 -11.34 -2.69 -2.87
C ARG A 22 -11.79 -4.15 -2.97
N ARG A 23 -10.86 -5.11 -2.88
CA ARG A 23 -11.16 -6.54 -3.00
C ARG A 23 -11.85 -7.11 -1.75
N ASN A 24 -11.52 -6.63 -0.55
CA ASN A 24 -11.86 -7.33 0.69
C ASN A 24 -12.72 -6.51 1.67
N MET A 25 -12.76 -5.18 1.59
CA MET A 25 -13.56 -4.35 2.49
C MET A 25 -14.98 -4.15 1.94
N PRO A 26 -16.04 -4.60 2.63
CA PRO A 26 -17.41 -4.43 2.16
C PRO A 26 -17.77 -2.95 1.94
N GLY A 27 -18.35 -2.64 0.77
CA GLY A 27 -18.76 -1.28 0.41
C GLY A 27 -17.65 -0.40 -0.17
N TRP A 28 -16.43 -0.92 -0.32
CA TRP A 28 -15.28 -0.22 -0.91
C TRP A 28 -14.95 -0.66 -2.35
N GLU A 29 -15.71 -1.59 -2.92
CA GLU A 29 -15.44 -2.24 -4.21
C GLU A 29 -15.30 -1.21 -5.34
N ASN A 30 -16.09 -0.14 -5.27
CA ASN A 30 -16.12 0.97 -6.23
C ASN A 30 -15.54 2.28 -5.64
N ALA A 31 -14.75 2.21 -4.57
CA ALA A 31 -14.15 3.39 -3.95
C ALA A 31 -13.30 4.14 -4.98
N GLN A 32 -13.43 5.47 -5.07
CA GLN A 32 -12.63 6.28 -5.98
C GLN A 32 -11.17 6.32 -5.52
N LEU A 33 -10.24 6.41 -6.47
CA LEU A 33 -8.85 6.72 -6.16
C LEU A 33 -8.62 8.22 -6.33
N LYS A 34 -7.96 8.83 -5.35
CA LYS A 34 -7.45 10.19 -5.42
C LYS A 34 -5.98 10.21 -5.03
N PHE A 35 -5.27 11.20 -5.54
CA PHE A 35 -3.85 11.36 -5.29
C PHE A 35 -3.56 12.72 -4.65
N VAL A 36 -2.58 12.75 -3.76
CA VAL A 36 -2.07 13.94 -3.07
C VAL A 36 -0.53 13.93 -3.09
N ASN A 37 0.14 15.00 -2.68
CA ASN A 37 1.60 14.91 -2.53
C ASN A 37 1.95 13.99 -1.35
N ALA A 38 3.15 13.40 -1.38
CA ALA A 38 3.62 12.54 -0.31
C ALA A 38 3.58 13.25 1.05
N GLY A 39 3.00 12.59 2.05
CA GLY A 39 2.81 13.13 3.40
C GLY A 39 1.58 14.03 3.57
N GLU A 40 0.90 14.40 2.49
CA GLU A 40 -0.33 15.19 2.55
C GLU A 40 -1.57 14.31 2.74
N THR A 41 -2.67 14.96 3.13
CA THR A 41 -4.01 14.38 3.21
C THR A 41 -4.95 15.07 2.22
N LEU A 42 -6.13 14.47 2.01
CA LEU A 42 -7.11 15.01 1.09
C LEU A 42 -7.71 16.30 1.69
N ASP A 43 -7.62 17.40 0.94
CA ASP A 43 -8.04 18.74 1.34
C ASP A 43 -7.39 19.25 2.64
N GLY A 44 -6.22 18.71 3.03
CA GLY A 44 -5.52 19.10 4.27
C GLY A 44 -6.26 18.73 5.56
N LYS A 45 -7.22 17.79 5.50
CA LYS A 45 -7.99 17.35 6.67
C LYS A 45 -7.19 16.36 7.51
N THR A 46 -7.51 16.28 8.80
CA THR A 46 -6.93 15.25 9.69
C THR A 46 -7.19 13.85 9.10
N PRO A 47 -6.17 12.98 8.98
CA PRO A 47 -6.36 11.61 8.49
C PRO A 47 -7.35 10.86 9.40
N ASP A 48 -8.02 9.85 8.85
CA ASP A 48 -8.99 8.97 9.55
C ASP A 48 -10.24 9.67 10.15
N SER A 49 -10.36 10.99 10.04
CA SER A 49 -11.49 11.76 10.58
C SER A 49 -12.82 11.50 9.86
N ASN A 50 -12.76 11.01 8.62
CA ASN A 50 -13.92 10.66 7.81
C ASN A 50 -13.88 9.16 7.47
N PRO A 51 -14.85 8.35 7.94
CA PRO A 51 -14.88 6.91 7.67
C PRO A 51 -15.15 6.54 6.20
N ASP A 52 -15.47 7.52 5.35
CA ASP A 52 -15.59 7.34 3.90
C ASP A 52 -14.28 7.63 3.15
N ILE A 53 -13.22 8.04 3.84
CA ILE A 53 -11.91 8.32 3.24
C ILE A 53 -10.86 7.45 3.94
N ILE A 54 -10.09 6.71 3.16
CA ILE A 54 -8.93 5.97 3.64
C ILE A 54 -7.69 6.54 2.95
N HIS A 55 -6.71 6.97 3.74
CA HIS A 55 -5.36 7.27 3.27
C HIS A 55 -4.50 6.02 3.36
N VAL A 56 -3.85 5.65 2.26
CA VAL A 56 -2.84 4.59 2.20
C VAL A 56 -1.52 5.22 1.79
N ASP A 57 -0.46 4.86 2.51
CA ASP A 57 0.90 5.27 2.18
C ASP A 57 1.12 6.80 2.10
N THR A 58 0.30 7.57 2.82
CA THR A 58 0.45 9.03 2.92
C THR A 58 -0.36 9.57 4.10
N GLY A 59 -0.04 10.80 4.51
CA GLY A 59 -0.88 11.59 5.41
C GLY A 59 -0.85 11.15 6.87
N LEU A 60 0.01 10.19 7.24
CA LEU A 60 0.24 9.69 8.60
C LEU A 60 -0.99 9.08 9.28
N GLY A 61 -1.96 8.60 8.49
CA GLY A 61 -3.17 7.91 8.97
C GLY A 61 -2.98 6.43 9.30
N GLN A 62 -4.10 5.73 9.47
CA GLN A 62 -4.17 4.32 9.88
C GLN A 62 -3.32 3.39 9.01
N PHE A 63 -3.29 3.62 7.69
CA PHE A 63 -2.59 2.77 6.71
C PHE A 63 -1.39 3.45 6.07
N ASP A 64 -0.83 4.47 6.73
CA ASP A 64 0.49 4.98 6.42
C ASP A 64 1.49 4.36 7.39
N HIS A 65 2.73 4.07 6.96
CA HIS A 65 3.82 3.48 7.74
C HIS A 65 4.94 4.47 8.12
N HIS A 66 4.97 5.66 7.54
CA HIS A 66 6.03 6.66 7.74
C HIS A 66 6.17 7.21 9.18
N GLN A 67 5.21 6.97 10.07
CA GLN A 67 5.26 7.48 11.46
C GLN A 67 6.28 6.75 12.33
N LYS A 68 6.63 5.50 11.98
CA LYS A 68 7.57 4.67 12.73
C LYS A 68 8.42 3.88 11.75
N ARG A 69 9.73 3.89 11.97
CA ARG A 69 10.65 3.05 11.20
C ARG A 69 10.50 1.59 11.62
N ASP A 70 9.97 0.77 10.73
CA ASP A 70 9.85 -0.69 10.86
C ASP A 70 10.12 -1.30 9.49
N MET A 71 11.23 -2.06 9.38
CA MET A 71 11.71 -2.61 8.11
C MET A 71 10.85 -3.77 7.56
N HIS A 72 9.85 -4.20 8.32
CA HIS A 72 8.93 -5.26 7.93
C HIS A 72 7.50 -4.74 7.72
N MET A 73 7.35 -3.43 7.54
CA MET A 73 6.05 -2.78 7.45
C MET A 73 5.97 -1.85 6.25
N SER A 74 4.85 -1.97 5.55
CA SER A 74 4.39 -1.09 4.48
C SER A 74 2.91 -0.77 4.70
N ALA A 75 2.34 0.17 3.96
CA ALA A 75 0.90 0.42 3.94
C ALA A 75 0.11 -0.85 3.60
N ALA A 76 0.53 -1.61 2.59
CA ALA A 76 -0.13 -2.84 2.16
C ALA A 76 -0.12 -3.88 3.29
N LYS A 77 1.00 -4.00 4.02
CA LYS A 77 1.09 -4.87 5.20
C LYS A 77 0.15 -4.42 6.31
N LYS A 78 0.04 -3.11 6.57
CA LYS A 78 -0.94 -2.55 7.54
C LYS A 78 -2.38 -2.84 7.12
N VAL A 79 -2.72 -2.70 5.84
CA VAL A 79 -4.04 -3.05 5.30
C VAL A 79 -4.31 -4.54 5.51
N TYR A 80 -3.39 -5.43 5.12
CA TYR A 80 -3.54 -6.87 5.33
C TYR A 80 -3.77 -7.22 6.81
N ASN A 81 -2.96 -6.67 7.72
CA ASN A 81 -3.12 -6.90 9.15
C ASN A 81 -4.50 -6.46 9.67
N HIS A 82 -5.02 -5.33 9.16
CA HIS A 82 -6.37 -4.89 9.47
C HIS A 82 -7.43 -5.85 8.93
N LEU A 83 -7.28 -6.31 7.69
CA LEU A 83 -8.24 -7.25 7.08
C LEU A 83 -8.29 -8.57 7.85
N ILE A 84 -7.14 -9.13 8.24
CA ILE A 84 -7.06 -10.34 9.08
C ILE A 84 -7.72 -10.11 10.43
N LYS A 85 -7.35 -9.03 11.13
CA LYS A 85 -7.90 -8.70 12.46
C LYS A 85 -9.43 -8.61 12.45
N ASN A 86 -10.01 -8.20 11.33
CA ASN A 86 -11.46 -8.02 11.18
C ASN A 86 -12.14 -9.19 10.43
N ASN A 87 -11.44 -10.30 10.16
CA ASN A 87 -11.96 -11.45 9.42
C ASN A 87 -12.56 -11.08 8.04
N LEU A 88 -11.92 -10.15 7.33
CA LEU A 88 -12.36 -9.65 6.01
C LEU A 88 -11.74 -10.39 4.83
N ILE A 89 -10.80 -11.30 5.08
CA ILE A 89 -10.17 -12.15 4.07
C ILE A 89 -10.74 -13.57 4.15
N LYS A 90 -10.88 -14.22 3.00
CA LYS A 90 -11.25 -15.65 2.94
C LYS A 90 -10.08 -16.48 3.47
N LYS A 91 -10.37 -17.46 4.33
CA LYS A 91 -9.33 -18.31 4.95
C LYS A 91 -8.30 -18.91 3.98
N HIS A 92 -8.70 -19.29 2.77
CA HIS A 92 -7.78 -19.86 1.77
C HIS A 92 -6.88 -18.82 1.09
N ASP A 93 -7.22 -17.52 1.16
CA ASP A 93 -6.43 -16.43 0.60
C ASP A 93 -5.38 -15.91 1.61
N GLU A 94 -5.54 -16.19 2.92
CA GLU A 94 -4.70 -15.62 4.00
C GLU A 94 -3.19 -15.86 3.77
N GLU A 95 -2.78 -17.10 3.52
CA GLU A 95 -1.36 -17.44 3.33
C GLU A 95 -0.76 -16.77 2.10
N ALA A 96 -1.51 -16.72 1.00
CA ALA A 96 -1.04 -16.11 -0.24
C ALA A 96 -0.90 -14.59 -0.09
N LEU A 97 -1.89 -13.93 0.53
CA LEU A 97 -1.86 -12.49 0.80
C LEU A 97 -0.79 -12.14 1.85
N ALA A 98 -0.53 -13.00 2.83
CA ALA A 98 0.57 -12.83 3.77
C ALA A 98 1.92 -12.73 3.03
N ARG A 99 2.26 -13.75 2.22
CA ARG A 99 3.51 -13.76 1.44
C ARG A 99 3.63 -12.59 0.48
N MET A 100 2.52 -12.24 -0.19
CA MET A 100 2.49 -11.09 -1.10
C MET A 100 2.80 -9.79 -0.36
N THR A 101 2.17 -9.55 0.80
CA THR A 101 2.41 -8.34 1.58
C THR A 101 3.77 -8.33 2.29
N ASP A 102 4.34 -9.49 2.60
CA ASP A 102 5.75 -9.58 3.06
C ASP A 102 6.71 -9.15 1.94
N LEU A 103 6.53 -9.65 0.71
CA LEU A 103 7.35 -9.24 -0.44
C LEU A 103 7.22 -7.74 -0.74
N ILE A 104 6.01 -7.19 -0.66
CA ILE A 104 5.79 -5.75 -0.86
C ILE A 104 6.53 -4.96 0.22
N ALA A 105 6.44 -5.37 1.49
CA ALA A 105 7.15 -4.71 2.57
C ALA A 105 8.67 -4.80 2.43
N ASP A 106 9.19 -5.93 1.96
CA ASP A 106 10.60 -6.08 1.63
C ASP A 106 11.03 -5.04 0.57
N ILE A 107 10.33 -4.96 -0.57
CA ILE A 107 10.63 -4.04 -1.67
C ILE A 107 10.54 -2.57 -1.20
N ASP A 108 9.47 -2.24 -0.48
CA ASP A 108 9.23 -0.90 0.06
C ASP A 108 10.31 -0.46 1.07
N ASN A 109 10.93 -1.43 1.76
CA ASN A 109 12.02 -1.20 2.69
C ASN A 109 13.41 -1.50 2.09
N PHE A 110 13.52 -1.57 0.76
CA PHE A 110 14.77 -1.80 0.03
C PHE A 110 15.52 -3.07 0.47
N GLN A 111 14.79 -4.13 0.84
CA GLN A 111 15.35 -5.41 1.29
C GLN A 111 15.82 -6.29 0.13
N GLU A 112 15.41 -6.00 -1.10
CA GLU A 112 15.83 -6.71 -2.31
C GLU A 112 17.35 -6.66 -2.54
N VAL A 113 18.05 -5.69 -1.94
CA VAL A 113 19.53 -5.64 -1.93
C VAL A 113 20.16 -6.87 -1.27
N TYR A 114 19.42 -7.59 -0.44
CA TYR A 114 19.85 -8.83 0.22
C TYR A 114 19.39 -10.09 -0.51
N TYR A 115 18.68 -9.97 -1.63
CA TYR A 115 18.25 -11.12 -2.43
C TYR A 115 19.44 -11.75 -3.16
N LEU A 116 19.20 -12.94 -3.73
CA LEU A 116 20.20 -13.60 -4.56
C LEU A 116 20.39 -12.79 -5.85
N GLN A 117 21.65 -12.48 -6.21
CA GLN A 117 21.99 -11.67 -7.38
C GLN A 117 21.25 -10.32 -7.41
N PRO A 118 21.42 -9.48 -6.38
CA PRO A 118 20.65 -8.23 -6.24
C PRO A 118 20.94 -7.21 -7.35
N ASP A 119 21.99 -7.43 -8.13
CA ASP A 119 22.42 -6.65 -9.28
C ASP A 119 21.94 -7.22 -10.62
N ALA A 120 21.07 -8.24 -10.62
CA ALA A 120 20.53 -8.80 -11.85
C ALA A 120 19.50 -7.86 -12.50
N ASP A 121 19.67 -7.60 -13.80
CA ASP A 121 18.79 -6.74 -14.62
C ASP A 121 17.28 -7.07 -14.49
N ILE A 122 16.94 -8.33 -14.19
CA ILE A 122 15.54 -8.77 -14.05
C ILE A 122 14.78 -7.98 -12.97
N TYR A 123 15.47 -7.50 -11.93
CA TYR A 123 14.87 -6.69 -10.87
C TYR A 123 14.56 -5.27 -11.37
N ASP A 124 15.46 -4.65 -12.12
CA ASP A 124 15.26 -3.32 -12.72
C ASP A 124 14.16 -3.30 -13.79
N PHE A 125 14.00 -4.42 -14.51
CA PHE A 125 12.92 -4.58 -15.50
C PHE A 125 11.63 -5.17 -14.92
N ALA A 126 11.54 -5.34 -13.59
CA ALA A 126 10.29 -5.70 -12.96
C ALA A 126 9.27 -4.57 -13.13
N ILE A 127 8.00 -4.93 -13.37
CA ILE A 127 6.95 -3.95 -13.72
C ILE A 127 6.82 -2.80 -12.70
N HIS A 128 7.05 -3.08 -11.41
CA HIS A 128 6.97 -2.07 -10.36
C HIS A 128 8.10 -1.03 -10.48
N GLN A 129 9.33 -1.46 -10.80
CA GLN A 129 10.45 -0.54 -11.05
C GLN A 129 10.21 0.32 -12.29
N VAL A 130 9.62 -0.25 -13.35
CA VAL A 130 9.23 0.50 -14.55
C VAL A 130 8.20 1.59 -14.23
N ILE A 131 7.23 1.29 -13.36
CA ILE A 131 6.24 2.27 -12.90
C ILE A 131 6.91 3.38 -12.08
N THR A 132 7.76 3.02 -11.11
CA THR A 132 8.51 4.00 -10.31
C THR A 132 9.38 4.92 -11.18
N GLY A 133 10.07 4.36 -12.17
CA GLY A 133 10.92 5.10 -13.10
C GLY A 133 10.16 6.02 -14.07
N PHE A 134 8.87 5.77 -14.32
CA PHE A 134 8.04 6.66 -15.13
C PHE A 134 7.80 8.03 -14.47
N GLY A 135 7.84 8.09 -13.14
CA GLY A 135 7.62 9.31 -12.36
C GLY A 135 6.15 9.54 -12.01
N GLN A 136 5.79 10.78 -11.68
CA GLN A 136 4.43 11.15 -11.24
C GLN A 136 3.44 11.08 -12.40
N LEU A 137 2.30 10.41 -12.18
CA LEU A 137 1.14 10.38 -13.08
C LEU A 137 0.37 11.70 -13.07
#